data_AF-A0AAU9PM48-F1
#
_entry.id   AF-A0AAU9PM48-F1
#
_cell.length_a   1.000
_cell.length_b   1.000
_cell.length_c   1.000
_cell.angle_alpha   90.00
_cell.angle_beta   90.00
_cell.angle_gamma   90.00
#
_symmetry.space_group_name_H-M   'P 1'
#
loop_
_entity.id
_entity.type
_entity.pdbx_description
1 polymer ?
#
loop_
_entity_poly.entity_id
_entity_poly.type
_entity_poly.pdbx_seq_one_letter_code
_entity_poly.pdbx_strand_id
1 'polypeptide(L)'
;MSEWSPQNFPTSLVELHLNGKNSGVVSFVVEKDVKNTTTTSSSSSSFSFLLPKSLASLTLDDFMNVESLSEVLQHLSCLKRLHIMSCPKLRDLPEISSTSDHPSSSLTIKVWW
;
A
#
# COMPACT_ATOMS: atom_id res chain seq x y z
N MET A 1 -10.33 26.99 5.58
CA MET A 1 -9.39 26.23 4.72
C MET A 1 -8.81 25.11 5.55
N SER A 2 -9.45 23.94 5.51
CA SER A 2 -8.94 22.68 6.09
C SER A 2 -9.50 21.55 5.22
N GLU A 3 -9.03 21.46 3.99
CA GLU A 3 -9.53 20.54 2.94
C GLU A 3 -8.74 19.23 2.84
N TRP A 4 -8.25 18.71 3.97
CA TRP A 4 -7.58 17.41 4.01
C TRP A 4 -8.35 16.47 4.94
N SER A 5 -9.46 15.94 4.44
CA SER A 5 -10.05 14.72 5.00
C SER A 5 -9.05 13.57 4.85
N PRO A 6 -8.94 12.64 5.81
CA PRO A 6 -7.68 11.96 6.13
C PRO A 6 -7.07 11.04 5.06
N GLN A 7 -7.75 10.75 3.94
CA GLN A 7 -7.23 9.84 2.90
C GLN A 7 -7.86 10.13 1.52
N ASN A 8 -7.67 11.31 0.94
CA ASN A 8 -7.99 11.58 -0.47
C ASN A 8 -6.70 11.80 -1.25
N PHE A 9 -6.17 10.75 -1.86
CA PHE A 9 -5.08 10.88 -2.82
C PHE A 9 -5.64 11.29 -4.18
N PRO A 10 -4.95 12.16 -4.93
CA PRO A 10 -5.35 12.40 -6.30
C PRO A 10 -5.29 11.08 -7.08
N THR A 11 -6.29 10.84 -7.94
CA THR A 11 -6.35 9.65 -8.80
C THR A 11 -5.19 9.58 -9.81
N SER A 12 -4.43 10.65 -9.98
CA SER A 12 -3.20 10.71 -10.78
C SER A 12 -1.93 10.40 -9.98
N LEU A 13 -2.02 10.05 -8.70
CA LEU A 13 -0.86 9.83 -7.85
C LEU A 13 -0.06 8.61 -8.29
N VAL A 14 1.14 8.86 -8.79
CA VAL A 14 2.05 7.82 -9.30
C VAL A 14 2.96 7.29 -8.19
N GLU A 15 3.35 8.13 -7.25
CA GLU A 15 4.32 7.79 -6.21
C GLU A 15 3.78 8.15 -4.83
N LEU A 16 3.84 7.20 -3.91
CA LEU A 16 3.39 7.33 -2.53
C LEU A 16 4.47 6.87 -1.57
N HIS A 17 4.74 7.67 -0.56
CA HIS A 17 5.63 7.33 0.53
C HIS A 17 4.87 7.45 1.84
N LEU A 18 4.81 6.35 2.58
CA LEU A 18 4.14 6.27 3.87
C LEU A 18 5.16 5.95 4.96
N ASN A 19 5.05 6.66 6.08
CA ASN A 19 5.80 6.38 7.30
C ASN A 19 4.84 5.84 8.37
N GLY A 20 5.12 4.64 8.86
CA GLY A 20 4.33 3.87 9.81
C GLY A 20 4.69 4.10 11.27
N LYS A 21 5.70 4.92 11.56
CA LYS A 21 6.17 5.19 12.92
C LYS A 21 5.05 5.79 13.78
N ASN A 22 4.60 5.04 14.79
CA ASN A 22 3.45 5.36 15.63
C ASN A 22 2.12 5.54 14.88
N SER A 23 2.02 5.05 13.64
CA SER A 23 0.82 5.24 12.81
C SER A 23 -0.37 4.40 13.29
N GLY A 24 -0.14 3.28 13.98
CA GLY A 24 -1.20 2.36 14.39
C GLY A 24 -1.91 1.65 13.22
N VAL A 25 -1.40 1.80 11.99
CA VAL A 25 -1.95 1.15 10.80
C VAL A 25 -1.59 -0.33 10.81
N VAL A 26 -2.60 -1.18 10.67
CA VAL A 26 -2.48 -2.64 10.68
C VAL A 26 -2.62 -3.23 9.28
N SER A 27 -3.32 -2.54 8.38
CA SER A 27 -3.56 -3.04 7.02
C SER A 27 -3.75 -1.91 6.00
N PHE A 28 -3.60 -2.27 4.74
CA PHE A 28 -3.81 -1.38 3.60
C PHE A 28 -5.04 -1.84 2.81
N VAL A 29 -5.69 -0.94 2.10
CA VAL A 29 -6.87 -1.21 1.26
C VAL A 29 -6.73 -0.41 -0.03
N VAL A 30 -7.21 -0.92 -1.16
CA VAL A 30 -7.22 -0.16 -2.42
C VAL A 30 -8.56 0.54 -2.59
N GLU A 31 -8.52 1.83 -2.93
CA GLU A 31 -9.71 2.60 -3.24
C GLU A 31 -10.42 1.97 -4.45
N LYS A 32 -11.60 1.37 -4.22
CA LYS A 32 -12.49 0.87 -5.27
C LYS A 32 -13.61 1.90 -5.44
N ASP A 33 -14.05 2.12 -6.67
CA ASP A 33 -15.14 3.04 -7.03
C ASP A 33 -16.40 2.73 -6.19
N VAL A 34 -16.59 3.44 -5.07
CA VAL A 34 -17.66 3.14 -4.11
C VAL A 34 -18.98 3.75 -4.60
N LYS A 35 -19.89 2.85 -5.01
CA LYS A 35 -21.33 3.04 -4.83
C LYS A 35 -21.95 2.09 -3.80
N ASN A 36 -21.14 1.46 -2.95
CA ASN A 36 -21.51 0.95 -1.62
C ASN A 36 -20.34 0.09 -1.14
N THR A 37 -19.75 0.41 0.01
CA THR A 37 -19.39 -0.60 1.02
C THR A 37 -19.22 0.16 2.31
N THR A 38 -20.33 0.20 3.04
CA THR A 38 -20.48 0.47 4.46
C THR A 38 -19.17 0.37 5.24
N THR A 39 -18.61 1.53 5.55
CA THR A 39 -18.19 1.92 6.89
C THR A 39 -18.45 0.83 7.93
N THR A 40 -17.48 -0.04 8.20
CA THR A 40 -17.44 -0.67 9.53
C THR A 40 -16.83 0.34 10.48
N SER A 41 -17.64 1.34 10.83
CA SER A 41 -17.50 2.02 12.11
C SER A 41 -17.68 0.96 13.18
N SER A 42 -16.57 0.39 13.64
CA SER A 42 -16.54 -0.26 14.93
C SER A 42 -15.28 0.21 15.63
N SER A 43 -15.54 1.05 16.62
CA SER A 43 -14.60 1.53 17.63
C SER A 43 -13.71 0.37 18.11
N SER A 44 -12.53 0.20 17.53
CA SER A 44 -11.50 -0.72 18.03
C SER A 44 -10.19 -0.54 17.25
N SER A 45 -9.34 0.39 17.69
CA SER A 45 -7.86 0.50 17.52
C SER A 45 -7.16 0.24 16.17
N SER A 46 -7.82 -0.20 15.11
CA SER A 46 -7.18 -0.67 13.88
C SER A 46 -7.37 0.34 12.76
N PHE A 47 -6.28 1.02 12.40
CA PHE A 47 -6.27 1.94 11.25
C PHE A 47 -5.94 1.18 9.97
N SER A 48 -6.73 1.42 8.92
CA SER A 48 -6.42 0.95 7.57
C SER A 48 -6.19 2.15 6.65
N PHE A 49 -5.30 1.95 5.67
CA PHE A 49 -4.86 3.02 4.78
C PHE A 49 -5.22 2.73 3.32
N LEU A 50 -5.81 3.71 2.64
CA LEU A 50 -6.32 3.61 1.28
C LEU A 50 -5.24 3.99 0.27
N LEU A 51 -4.95 3.09 -0.68
CA LEU A 51 -4.02 3.32 -1.77
C LEU A 51 -4.77 3.54 -3.10
N PRO A 52 -4.34 4.52 -3.91
CA PRO A 52 -4.88 4.71 -5.25
C PRO A 52 -4.42 3.60 -6.20
N LYS A 53 -5.32 3.11 -7.08
CA LYS A 53 -5.03 2.07 -8.08
C LYS A 53 -3.96 2.46 -9.11
N SER A 54 -3.82 3.76 -9.39
CA SER A 54 -2.88 4.32 -10.38
C SER A 54 -1.44 4.40 -9.89
N LEU A 55 -1.20 4.03 -8.64
CA LEU A 55 0.08 4.13 -7.96
C LEU A 55 1.09 3.18 -8.60
N ALA A 56 2.20 3.74 -9.07
CA ALA A 56 3.29 3.01 -9.70
C ALA A 56 4.49 2.79 -8.77
N SER A 57 4.64 3.61 -7.73
CA SER A 57 5.77 3.53 -6.79
C SER A 57 5.27 3.68 -5.35
N LEU A 58 5.37 2.61 -4.54
CA LEU A 58 4.99 2.61 -3.14
C LEU A 58 6.23 2.47 -2.27
N THR A 59 6.40 3.36 -1.30
CA THR A 59 7.43 3.23 -0.26
C THR A 59 6.76 3.16 1.10
N LEU A 60 7.11 2.14 1.89
CA LEU A 60 6.64 1.92 3.24
C LEU A 60 7.83 1.91 4.19
N ASP A 61 7.78 2.75 5.21
CA ASP A 61 8.86 2.93 6.18
C ASP A 61 8.33 2.74 7.60
N ASP A 62 9.04 2.03 8.47
CA ASP A 62 8.73 1.91 9.91
C ASP A 62 7.33 1.30 10.24
N PHE A 63 6.79 0.41 9.40
CA PHE A 63 5.49 -0.24 9.70
C PHE A 63 5.64 -1.47 10.60
N MET A 64 5.30 -1.28 11.88
CA MET A 64 5.44 -2.31 12.94
C MET A 64 4.24 -3.26 13.06
N ASN A 65 3.10 -2.96 12.43
CA ASN A 65 1.85 -3.73 12.60
C ASN A 65 1.33 -4.37 11.32
N VAL A 66 1.93 -4.06 10.18
CA VAL A 66 1.49 -4.57 8.87
C VAL A 66 2.09 -5.94 8.66
N GLU A 67 1.22 -6.93 8.46
CA GLU A 67 1.61 -8.33 8.27
C GLU A 67 1.66 -8.73 6.79
N SER A 68 0.77 -8.17 5.97
CA SER A 68 0.62 -8.52 4.56
C SER A 68 0.31 -7.30 3.70
N LEU A 69 0.84 -7.32 2.48
CA LEU A 69 0.51 -6.37 1.41
C LEU A 69 0.00 -7.06 0.14
N SER A 70 0.07 -8.39 0.07
CA SER A 70 -0.22 -9.15 -1.14
C SER A 70 -1.61 -8.87 -1.72
N GLU A 71 -2.64 -8.72 -0.88
CA GLU A 71 -4.01 -8.43 -1.33
C GLU A 71 -4.12 -7.05 -2.01
N VAL A 72 -3.47 -6.04 -1.40
CA VAL A 72 -3.47 -4.67 -1.91
C VAL A 72 -2.65 -4.58 -3.18
N LEU A 73 -1.46 -5.19 -3.19
CA LEU A 73 -0.56 -5.18 -4.33
C LEU A 73 -1.18 -5.89 -5.55
N GLN A 74 -1.96 -6.96 -5.36
CA GLN A 74 -2.74 -7.60 -6.43
C GLN A 74 -3.76 -6.64 -7.07
N HIS A 75 -4.31 -5.70 -6.29
CA HIS A 75 -5.22 -4.68 -6.79
C HIS A 75 -4.49 -3.47 -7.42
N LEU A 76 -3.24 -3.22 -7.04
CA LEU A 76 -2.39 -2.17 -7.61
C LEU A 76 -1.72 -2.64 -8.90
N SER A 77 -2.52 -2.82 -9.96
CA SER A 77 -2.04 -3.30 -11.27
C SER A 77 -1.03 -2.36 -11.94
N CYS A 78 -1.02 -1.07 -11.58
CA CYS A 78 -0.06 -0.09 -12.09
C CYS A 78 1.27 -0.08 -11.32
N LEU A 79 1.37 -0.82 -10.21
CA LEU A 79 2.55 -0.78 -9.36
C LEU A 79 3.76 -1.38 -10.07
N LYS A 80 4.83 -0.59 -10.13
CA LYS A 80 6.13 -0.95 -10.73
C LYS A 80 7.27 -0.95 -9.73
N ARG A 81 7.14 -0.23 -8.62
CA ARG A 81 8.16 -0.15 -7.57
C ARG A 81 7.50 -0.28 -6.21
N LEU A 82 8.07 -1.16 -5.38
CA LEU A 82 7.70 -1.32 -3.98
C LEU A 82 8.98 -1.28 -3.14
N HIS A 83 9.11 -0.29 -2.27
CA HIS A 83 10.20 -0.18 -1.31
C HIS A 83 9.65 -0.36 0.09
N ILE A 84 10.26 -1.24 0.86
CA ILE A 84 9.89 -1.53 2.24
C ILE A 84 11.13 -1.32 3.09
N MET A 85 11.03 -0.48 4.10
CA MET A 85 12.10 -0.11 5.01
C MET A 85 11.64 -0.36 6.45
N SER A 86 12.37 -1.15 7.23
CA SER A 86 12.12 -1.35 8.66
C SER A 86 10.68 -1.78 9.01
N CYS A 87 10.14 -2.75 8.27
CA CYS A 87 8.79 -3.32 8.48
C CYS A 87 8.87 -4.77 8.99
N PRO A 88 9.13 -5.02 10.29
CA PRO A 88 9.52 -6.35 10.79
C PRO A 88 8.39 -7.39 10.79
N LYS A 89 7.12 -6.98 10.78
CA LYS A 89 5.98 -7.89 10.75
C LYS A 89 5.55 -8.29 9.33
N LEU A 90 6.05 -7.58 8.32
CA LEU A 90 5.64 -7.79 6.94
C LEU A 90 6.26 -9.08 6.40
N ARG A 91 5.44 -10.12 6.21
CA ARG A 91 5.89 -11.44 5.74
C ARG A 91 5.36 -11.77 4.35
N ASP A 92 4.14 -11.35 4.07
CA ASP A 92 3.45 -11.65 2.82
C ASP A 92 3.65 -10.53 1.80
N LEU A 93 4.54 -10.80 0.84
CA LEU A 93 4.80 -10.00 -0.34
C LEU A 93 4.52 -10.85 -1.59
N PRO A 94 4.01 -10.26 -2.69
CA PRO A 94 3.92 -10.97 -3.95
C PRO A 94 5.34 -11.30 -4.40
N GLU A 95 5.65 -12.59 -4.48
CA GLU A 95 6.91 -13.07 -5.02
C GLU A 95 6.87 -12.89 -6.54
N ILE A 96 7.38 -11.75 -7.01
CA ILE A 96 7.47 -11.49 -8.44
C ILE A 96 8.81 -12.04 -8.86
N SER A 97 8.80 -13.35 -9.06
CA SER A 97 9.91 -14.12 -9.58
C SER A 97 10.49 -13.39 -10.79
N SER A 98 11.80 -13.18 -10.71
CA SER A 98 12.63 -12.67 -11.79
C SER A 98 12.66 -13.70 -12.92
N THR A 99 11.60 -13.80 -13.71
CA THR A 99 11.66 -14.54 -14.97
C THR A 99 12.22 -13.60 -16.03
N SER A 100 13.55 -13.66 -16.15
CA SER A 100 14.26 -13.31 -17.39
C SER A 100 13.47 -13.87 -18.57
N ASP A 101 12.99 -13.00 -19.46
CA ASP A 101 12.80 -13.19 -20.91
C ASP A 101 11.78 -12.21 -21.54
N HIS A 102 11.21 -11.25 -20.77
CA HIS A 102 10.61 -10.05 -21.39
C HIS A 102 10.58 -8.81 -20.44
N PRO A 103 11.26 -7.68 -20.77
CA PRO A 103 11.44 -6.55 -19.86
C PRO A 103 10.23 -5.59 -19.70
N SER A 104 9.04 -5.93 -20.21
CA SER A 104 7.99 -4.90 -20.37
C SER A 104 7.19 -4.60 -19.09
N SER A 105 7.12 -5.52 -18.13
CA SER A 105 6.30 -5.32 -16.90
C SER A 105 6.90 -6.03 -15.67
N SER A 106 8.07 -5.60 -15.20
CA SER A 106 8.65 -6.12 -13.94
C SER A 106 8.41 -5.14 -12.80
N LEU A 107 7.57 -5.52 -11.84
CA LEU A 107 7.43 -4.81 -10.56
C LEU A 107 8.67 -5.12 -9.71
N THR A 108 9.43 -4.08 -9.39
CA THR A 108 10.65 -4.16 -8.57
C THR A 108 10.29 -4.04 -7.10
N ILE A 109 10.57 -5.08 -6.31
CA ILE A 109 10.40 -5.05 -4.86
C ILE A 109 11.79 -4.94 -4.22
N LYS A 110 12.01 -3.92 -3.40
CA LYS A 110 13.22 -3.76 -2.58
C LYS A 110 12.84 -3.73 -1.12
N VAL A 111 13.39 -4.65 -0.34
CA VAL A 111 13.18 -4.72 1.10
C VAL A 111 14.51 -4.41 1.78
N TRP A 112 14.49 -3.46 2.70
CA TRP A 112 15.60 -3.07 3.55
C TRP A 112 15.12 -3.24 4.99
N TRP A 113 15.75 -4.16 5.72
CA TRP A 113 15.41 -4.46 7.11
C TRP A 113 16.05 -3.45 8.05
#